data_AF-A0A7K4H6E3-F1
#
_entry.id   AF-A0A7K4H6E3-F1
#
_cell.length_a   1.000
_cell.length_b   1.000
_cell.length_c   1.000
_cell.angle_alpha   90.00
_cell.angle_beta   90.00
_cell.angle_gamma   90.00
#
_symmetry.space_group_name_H-M   'P 1'
#
loop_
_entity.id
_entity.type
_entity.pdbx_description
1 polymer ?
#
loop_
_entity_poly.entity_id
_entity_poly.type
_entity_poly.pdbx_seq_one_letter_code
_entity_poly.pdbx_strand_id
1 'polypeptide(L)' 'MSVDIFQEKKCGVCNQIISFEDYCRDNPSISSQRAQDFWEDSLFLIFCPDCFFNLSERPFKQKRGYLNYYSRIKR' A
#
# COMPACT_ATOMS: atom_id res chain seq x y z
N MET A 1 -11.12 -12.09 -26.76
CA MET A 1 -11.43 -11.66 -25.39
C MET A 1 -10.75 -12.66 -24.46
N SER A 2 -9.50 -12.38 -24.09
CA SER A 2 -8.79 -13.15 -23.06
C SER A 2 -9.44 -12.82 -21.74
N VAL A 3 -10.07 -13.82 -21.11
CA VAL A 3 -10.52 -13.73 -19.72
C VAL A 3 -9.24 -13.90 -18.92
N ASP A 4 -8.57 -12.79 -18.63
CA ASP A 4 -7.41 -12.80 -17.73
C ASP A 4 -7.96 -13.12 -16.33
N ILE A 5 -7.81 -14.38 -15.93
CA ILE A 5 -8.23 -14.86 -14.61
C ILE A 5 -7.22 -14.29 -13.61
N PHE A 6 -7.51 -13.10 -13.09
CA PHE A 6 -6.72 -12.54 -12.00
C PHE A 6 -6.84 -13.45 -10.77
N GLN A 7 -5.70 -13.93 -10.28
CA GLN A 7 -5.68 -14.66 -9.01
C GLN A 7 -6.23 -13.77 -7.90
N GLU A 8 -7.14 -14.33 -7.10
CA GLU A 8 -7.66 -13.66 -5.92
C GLU A 8 -6.52 -13.43 -4.91
N LYS A 9 -6.47 -12.24 -4.32
CA LYS A 9 -5.46 -11.87 -3.32
C LYS A 9 -6.09 -11.79 -1.94
N LYS A 10 -5.30 -12.09 -0.91
CA LYS A 10 -5.73 -11.96 0.49
C LYS A 10 -5.37 -10.60 1.04
N CYS A 11 -6.26 -10.03 1.86
CA CYS A 11 -5.97 -8.84 2.63
C CYS A 11 -4.76 -9.08 3.55
N GLY A 12 -3.80 -8.16 3.56
CA GLY A 12 -2.60 -8.24 4.39
C GLY A 12 -2.82 -8.17 5.92
N VAL A 13 -4.06 -7.96 6.39
CA VAL A 13 -4.41 -7.87 7.81
C VAL A 13 -5.41 -8.95 8.20
N CYS A 14 -6.61 -8.96 7.61
CA CYS A 14 -7.69 -9.87 7.98
C CYS A 14 -7.72 -11.18 7.17
N ASN A 15 -6.82 -11.36 6.19
CA ASN A 15 -6.78 -12.50 5.27
C ASN A 15 -8.06 -12.75 4.44
N GLN A 16 -9.00 -11.81 4.42
CA GLN A 16 -10.17 -11.88 3.55
C GLN A 16 -9.73 -11.92 2.08
N ILE A 17 -10.41 -12.74 1.28
CA ILE A 17 -10.18 -12.86 -0.16
C ILE A 17 -10.77 -11.62 -0.85
N ILE A 18 -9.97 -10.99 -1.69
CA ILE A 18 -10.30 -9.81 -2.48
C ILE A 18 -10.16 -10.18 -3.95
N SER A 19 -11.22 -9.94 -4.71
CA SER A 19 -11.19 -10.06 -6.18
C SER A 19 -10.58 -8.80 -6.80
N PHE A 20 -10.03 -8.91 -8.01
CA PHE A 20 -9.53 -7.74 -8.73
C PHE A 20 -10.64 -6.73 -9.03
N GLU A 21 -11.87 -7.20 -9.24
CA GLU A 21 -13.05 -6.37 -9.47
C GLU A 21 -13.40 -5.55 -8.22
N ASP A 22 -13.42 -6.18 -7.04
CA ASP A 22 -13.64 -5.49 -5.77
C ASP A 22 -12.54 -4.44 -5.53
N TYR A 23 -11.29 -4.79 -5.79
CA TYR A 23 -10.17 -3.85 -5.67
C TYR A 23 -10.32 -2.64 -6.58
N CYS A 24 -10.73 -2.84 -7.84
CA CYS A 24 -10.98 -1.75 -8.78
C CYS A 24 -12.18 -0.89 -8.33
N ARG A 25 -13.26 -1.52 -7.83
CA ARG A 25 -14.44 -0.81 -7.30
C ARG A 25 -14.08 0.08 -6.12
N ASP A 26 -13.24 -0.43 -5.21
CA ASP A 26 -12.86 0.28 -3.99
C ASP A 26 -11.79 1.36 -4.25
N ASN A 27 -11.11 1.32 -5.41
CA ASN A 27 -10.07 2.28 -5.81
C ASN A 27 -10.39 2.97 -7.16
N PRO A 28 -11.49 3.74 -7.27
CA PRO A 28 -11.95 4.30 -8.55
C PRO A 28 -11.03 5.39 -9.12
N SER A 29 -10.09 5.92 -8.32
CA SER A 29 -9.10 6.92 -8.76
C SER A 29 -7.91 6.32 -9.51
N ILE A 30 -7.76 5.00 -9.50
CA ILE A 30 -6.66 4.29 -10.15
C ILE A 30 -7.13 3.86 -11.56
N SER A 31 -6.31 4.10 -12.58
CA SER A 31 -6.60 3.57 -13.92
C SER A 31 -6.48 2.06 -13.94
N SER A 32 -7.25 1.38 -14.80
CA SER A 32 -7.25 -0.08 -14.93
C SER A 32 -5.85 -0.66 -15.11
N GLN A 33 -5.02 -0.04 -15.96
CA GLN A 33 -3.64 -0.45 -16.19
C GLN A 33 -2.79 -0.40 -14.92
N ARG A 34 -2.91 0.69 -14.15
CA ARG A 34 -2.15 0.86 -12.92
C ARG A 34 -2.65 -0.05 -11.80
N ALA A 35 -3.96 -0.31 -11.76
CA ALA A 35 -4.55 -1.28 -10.85
C ALA A 35 -4.01 -2.68 -11.14
N GLN A 36 -3.88 -3.05 -12.42
CA GLN A 36 -3.28 -4.31 -12.84
C GLN A 36 -1.80 -4.40 -12.44
N ASP A 37 -1.00 -3.35 -12.68
CA ASP A 37 0.41 -3.32 -12.27
C ASP A 37 0.57 -3.56 -10.77
N PHE A 38 -0.26 -2.92 -9.93
CA PHE A 38 -0.26 -3.14 -8.47
C PHE A 38 -0.80 -4.51 -8.07
N TRP A 39 -1.77 -5.03 -8.83
CA TRP A 39 -2.35 -6.34 -8.57
C TRP A 39 -1.40 -7.48 -8.89
N GLU A 40 -0.55 -7.35 -9.90
CA GLU A 40 0.41 -8.38 -10.28
C GLU A 40 1.71 -8.30 -9.45
N ASP A 41 2.04 -7.12 -8.92
CA ASP A 41 3.24 -6.97 -8.09
C ASP A 41 3.10 -7.69 -6.73
N SER A 42 4.07 -8.56 -6.45
CA SER A 42 4.17 -9.35 -5.21
C SER A 42 4.68 -8.54 -4.01
N LEU A 43 5.28 -7.37 -4.26
CA LEU A 43 5.78 -6.47 -3.22
C LEU A 43 4.65 -5.63 -2.59
N PHE A 44 3.52 -5.48 -3.28
CA PHE A 44 2.38 -4.72 -2.79
C PHE A 44 1.43 -5.60 -1.99
N LEU A 45 1.20 -5.19 -0.74
CA LEU A 45 0.13 -5.71 0.08
C LEU A 45 -1.18 -5.01 -0.28
N ILE A 46 -2.22 -5.82 -0.45
CA ILE A 46 -3.58 -5.34 -0.72
C ILE A 46 -4.37 -5.38 0.58
N PHE A 47 -5.20 -4.37 0.81
CA PHE A 47 -6.03 -4.25 2.00
C PHE A 47 -7.49 -4.15 1.61
N CYS A 48 -8.38 -4.74 2.40
CA CYS A 48 -9.80 -4.41 2.29
C CYS A 48 -10.03 -2.99 2.85
N PRO A 49 -11.14 -2.33 2.47
CA PRO A 49 -11.44 -0.98 2.93
C PRO A 49 -11.39 -0.85 4.46
N ASP A 50 -12.01 -1.80 5.17
CA ASP A 50 -12.07 -1.76 6.63
C ASP A 50 -10.67 -1.81 7.27
N CYS A 51 -9.78 -2.67 6.77
CA CYS A 51 -8.41 -2.74 7.29
C CYS A 51 -7.59 -1.52 6.88
N PHE A 52 -7.81 -0.97 5.68
CA PHE A 52 -7.13 0.23 5.21
C PHE A 52 -7.46 1.46 6.05
N PHE A 53 -8.73 1.68 6.40
CA PHE A 53 -9.14 2.83 7.20
C PHE A 53 -8.84 2.67 8.69
N ASN A 54 -8.76 1.43 9.20
CA ASN A 54 -8.39 1.16 10.58
C ASN A 54 -6.88 0.95 10.79
N LEU A 55 -6.07 1.06 9.74
CA LEU A 55 -4.62 0.99 9.85
C LEU A 55 -4.14 2.15 10.73
N SER A 56 -3.61 1.82 11.90
CA SER A 56 -3.02 2.81 12.80
C SER A 56 -1.97 3.62 12.05
N GLU A 57 -2.05 4.95 12.15
CA GLU A 57 -1.03 5.81 11.58
C GLU A 57 0.36 5.40 12.07
N ARG A 58 1.34 5.43 11.17
CA ARG A 58 2.73 5.15 11.56
C ARG A 58 3.10 6.09 12.70
N PRO A 59 3.66 5.57 13.81
CA PRO A 59 4.00 6.41 14.94
C PRO A 59 4.94 7.51 14.46
N PHE A 60 4.66 8.74 14.89
CA PHE A 60 5.48 9.88 14.54
C PHE A 60 6.94 9.61 14.98
N LYS A 61 7.82 9.42 14.01
CA LYS A 61 9.25 9.32 14.27
C LYS A 61 9.79 10.74 14.24
N GLN A 62 10.22 11.23 15.42
CA GLN A 62 11.06 12.43 15.47
C GLN A 62 12.24 12.21 14.52
N LYS A 63 12.28 13.00 13.44
CA LYS A 63 13.46 13.05 12.57
C LYS A 63 14.61 13.41 13.50
N ARG A 64 15.65 12.56 13.55
CA ARG A 64 16.91 12.90 14.22
C ARG A 64 17.49 14.10 13.46
N GLY A 65 17.06 15.30 13.84
CA GLY A 65 17.53 16.53 13.27
C GLY A 65 19.04 16.58 13.45
N TYR A 66 19.73 16.93 12.37
CA TYR A 66 21.10 17.40 12.21
C TYR A 66 21.83 17.87 13.50
N LEU A 67 22.06 16.98 14.47
CA LEU A 67 22.95 17.24 15.61
C LEU A 67 24.41 17.42 15.18
N ASN A 68 24.71 17.24 13.88
CA ASN A 68 26.05 17.24 13.32
C ASN A 68 26.44 18.48 12.51
N TYR A 69 25.55 19.45 12.27
CA TYR A 69 25.96 20.65 11.52
C TYR A 69 26.80 21.60 12.40
N TYR A 70 26.32 21.92 13.60
CA TYR A 70 27.03 22.84 14.51
C TYR A 70 28.13 22.20 15.36
N SER A 71 28.17 20.87 15.48
CA SER A 71 29.26 20.17 16.19
C SER A 71 30.55 20.08 15.36
N ARG A 72 30.50 20.32 14.05
CA ARG A 72 31.66 20.37 13.16
C ARG A 72 32.32 21.75 13.04
N ILE A 73 31.63 22.83 13.43
CA ILE A 73 32.12 24.22 13.29
C ILE A 73 32.96 24.66 14.52
N LYS A 74 33.01 23.84 15.60
CA LYS A 74 33.82 24.11 16.80
C LYS A 74 35.10 23.27 16.89
N ARG A 75 35.81 23.06 15.78
CA ARG A 75 37.19 22.57 15.80
C ARG A 75 38.11 23.59 15.15
#